data_AF-A0A7C2XNH9-F1
#
_entry.id   AF-A0A7C2XNH9-F1
#
_cell.length_a   1.000
_cell.length_b   1.000
_cell.length_c   1.000
_cell.angle_alpha   90.00
_cell.angle_beta   90.00
_cell.angle_gamma   90.00
#
_symmetry.space_group_name_H-M   'P 1'
#
loop_
_entity.id
_entity.type
_entity.pdbx_description
1 polymer ?
#
loop_
_entity_poly.entity_id
_entity_poly.type
_entity_poly.pdbx_seq_one_letter_code
_entity_poly.pdbx_strand_id
1 'polypeptide(L)'
;MISKRTVLVSLGVGIAASLMVGVAASKYVVGPGSLQPSNLPVAWVPPPGSVQITECIATQGEHWANPADLAASPWGPIYTVQNGRLISIEYVFAQRDFAQNKAASDLKFLYYGRELPIQHVDVDLLPSHIFGEPAFAMHFYLVTHAEDRALTCP
;
A
#
# COMPACT_ATOMS: atom_id res chain seq x y z
N MET A 1 96.16 -16.47 -2.30
CA MET A 1 95.86 -17.75 -2.99
C MET A 1 94.35 -17.91 -3.07
N ILE A 2 93.87 -18.22 -4.26
CA ILE A 2 92.47 -18.42 -4.66
C ILE A 2 91.84 -19.61 -3.91
N SER A 3 90.61 -19.50 -3.41
CA SER A 3 89.60 -20.58 -3.47
C SER A 3 88.27 -20.09 -2.90
N LYS A 4 87.30 -19.73 -3.75
CA LYS A 4 86.19 -20.57 -4.26
C LYS A 4 85.10 -20.88 -3.21
N ARG A 5 83.97 -20.20 -3.45
CA ARG A 5 82.55 -20.48 -3.17
C ARG A 5 82.20 -21.92 -2.78
N THR A 6 81.26 -22.04 -1.83
CA THR A 6 80.16 -23.01 -1.92
C THR A 6 78.91 -22.41 -1.28
N VAL A 7 77.80 -22.42 -2.04
CA VAL A 7 76.44 -22.14 -1.59
C VAL A 7 75.83 -23.45 -1.07
N LEU A 8 75.13 -23.42 0.05
CA LEU A 8 74.19 -24.48 0.42
C LEU A 8 72.78 -23.88 0.50
N VAL A 9 71.89 -24.43 -0.31
CA VAL A 9 70.45 -24.25 -0.28
C VAL A 9 69.88 -25.28 0.70
N SER A 10 69.05 -24.87 1.64
CA SER A 10 68.20 -25.77 2.41
C SER A 10 66.75 -25.30 2.37
N LEU A 11 65.89 -26.26 1.99
CA LEU A 11 64.44 -26.22 1.97
C LEU A 11 63.87 -25.90 3.35
N GLY A 12 62.77 -25.15 3.40
CA GLY A 12 62.04 -24.90 4.65
C GLY A 12 60.62 -24.40 4.44
N VAL A 13 59.73 -25.33 4.11
CA VAL A 13 58.30 -25.42 4.51
C VAL A 13 57.42 -24.16 4.35
N GLY A 14 56.52 -24.25 3.37
CA GLY A 14 55.37 -23.35 3.27
C GLY A 14 54.30 -23.64 4.32
N ILE A 15 53.66 -22.58 4.79
CA ILE A 15 52.32 -22.62 5.37
C ILE A 15 51.52 -21.53 4.66
N ALA A 16 50.77 -21.92 3.64
CA ALA A 16 49.74 -21.07 3.06
C ALA A 16 48.53 -21.11 4.00
N ALA A 17 48.38 -20.10 4.84
CA ALA A 17 47.17 -19.90 5.62
C ALA A 17 46.10 -19.30 4.71
N SER A 18 45.27 -20.15 4.12
CA SER A 18 44.07 -19.73 3.40
C SER A 18 43.03 -19.22 4.41
N LEU A 19 42.88 -17.90 4.54
CA LEU A 19 41.71 -17.29 5.18
C LEU A 19 40.48 -17.56 4.30
N MET A 20 39.70 -18.57 4.66
CA MET A 20 38.34 -18.73 4.16
C MET A 20 37.44 -17.73 4.92
N VAL A 21 37.18 -16.57 4.31
CA VAL A 21 36.11 -15.67 4.75
C VAL A 21 34.78 -16.37 4.44
N GLY A 22 34.20 -17.02 5.44
CA GLY A 22 32.86 -17.59 5.36
C GLY A 22 31.82 -16.48 5.29
N VAL A 23 31.33 -16.17 4.08
CA VAL A 23 30.13 -15.35 3.92
C VAL A 23 28.93 -16.21 4.32
N ALA A 24 28.43 -16.02 5.54
CA ALA A 24 27.19 -16.61 5.98
C ALA A 24 26.03 -15.96 5.22
N ALA A 25 25.64 -16.55 4.09
CA ALA A 25 24.41 -16.18 3.39
C ALA A 25 23.22 -16.63 4.25
N SER A 26 22.67 -15.69 5.03
CA SER A 26 21.35 -15.88 5.65
C SER A 26 20.31 -16.03 4.56
N LYS A 27 19.87 -17.26 4.31
CA LYS A 27 18.68 -17.53 3.51
C LYS A 27 17.44 -17.21 4.36
N TYR A 28 17.10 -15.93 4.44
CA TYR A 28 15.71 -15.57 4.72
C TYR A 28 14.89 -15.93 3.49
N VAL A 29 14.42 -17.18 3.45
CA VAL A 29 13.33 -17.57 2.55
C VAL A 29 12.08 -16.94 3.14
N VAL A 30 11.78 -15.71 2.72
CA VAL A 30 10.43 -15.17 2.83
C VAL A 30 9.64 -15.92 1.77
N GLY A 31 9.02 -17.05 2.15
CA GLY A 31 7.99 -17.66 1.33
C GLY A 31 6.84 -16.66 1.14
N PRO A 32 6.03 -16.77 0.07
CA PRO A 32 4.80 -16.00 -0.06
C PRO A 32 3.78 -16.55 0.94
N GLY A 33 4.05 -16.36 2.23
CA GLY A 33 3.02 -16.46 3.26
C GLY A 33 2.13 -15.25 3.04
N SER A 34 1.04 -15.45 2.28
CA SER A 34 -0.05 -14.50 2.28
C SER A 34 -0.51 -14.35 3.73
N LEU A 35 -0.17 -13.23 4.36
CA LEU A 35 -0.93 -12.74 5.49
C LEU A 35 -2.31 -12.40 4.92
N GLN A 36 -3.15 -13.41 4.66
CA GLN A 36 -4.55 -13.15 4.36
C GLN A 36 -5.11 -12.50 5.61
N PRO A 37 -5.53 -11.23 5.55
CA PRO A 37 -6.20 -10.61 6.67
C PRO A 37 -7.48 -11.41 6.91
N SER A 38 -7.62 -11.97 8.10
CA SER A 38 -8.57 -13.05 8.41
C SER A 38 -10.06 -12.69 8.31
N ASN A 39 -10.43 -11.53 7.76
CA ASN A 39 -11.79 -11.00 7.71
C ASN A 39 -12.16 -10.31 6.38
N LEU A 40 -11.55 -10.71 5.26
CA LEU A 40 -11.98 -10.29 3.92
C LEU A 40 -12.92 -11.33 3.30
N PRO A 41 -14.01 -10.91 2.64
CA PRO A 41 -14.47 -9.53 2.49
C PRO A 41 -15.15 -8.93 3.72
N VAL A 42 -15.03 -7.62 3.86
CA VAL A 42 -15.79 -6.86 4.86
C VAL A 42 -17.22 -6.68 4.34
N ALA A 43 -18.19 -7.34 4.96
CA ALA A 43 -19.61 -7.12 4.67
C ALA A 43 -19.99 -5.65 4.94
N TRP A 44 -20.71 -5.04 4.01
CA TRP A 44 -21.15 -3.66 4.10
C TRP A 44 -22.44 -3.54 4.92
N VAL A 45 -22.35 -2.77 6.00
CA VAL A 45 -23.43 -2.25 6.81
C VAL A 45 -23.20 -0.74 6.95
N PRO A 46 -23.97 0.13 6.27
CA PRO A 46 -23.73 1.57 6.31
C PRO A 46 -23.60 2.10 7.74
N PRO A 47 -22.52 2.83 8.08
CA PRO A 47 -22.46 3.55 9.34
C PRO A 47 -23.69 4.46 9.52
N PRO A 48 -24.13 4.74 10.76
CA PRO A 48 -25.27 5.61 10.99
C PRO A 48 -25.12 6.97 10.28
N GLY A 49 -26.14 7.34 9.50
CA GLY A 49 -26.16 8.60 8.74
C GLY A 49 -25.45 8.54 7.38
N SER A 50 -24.82 7.43 7.02
CA SER A 50 -24.30 7.24 5.67
C SER A 50 -25.44 7.14 4.66
N VAL A 51 -25.29 7.85 3.55
CA VAL A 51 -26.19 7.83 2.39
C VAL A 51 -25.39 7.48 1.15
N GLN A 52 -26.05 6.89 0.15
CA GLN A 52 -25.46 6.71 -1.17
C GLN A 52 -25.38 8.07 -1.85
N ILE A 53 -24.17 8.47 -2.22
CA ILE A 53 -23.90 9.75 -2.91
C ILE A 53 -23.74 9.56 -4.42
N THR A 54 -23.36 8.35 -4.85
CA THR A 54 -23.22 7.98 -6.25
C THR A 54 -23.71 6.56 -6.47
N GLU A 55 -24.44 6.35 -7.56
CA GLU A 55 -24.80 5.01 -8.05
C GLU A 55 -23.54 4.19 -8.38
N CYS A 56 -23.72 2.91 -8.70
CA CYS A 56 -22.61 2.04 -9.05
C CYS A 56 -21.92 2.54 -10.33
N ILE A 57 -20.62 2.86 -10.24
CA ILE A 57 -19.76 3.20 -11.37
C ILE A 57 -18.85 2.02 -11.67
N ALA A 58 -18.76 1.62 -12.95
CA ALA A 58 -17.85 0.55 -13.38
C ALA A 58 -16.43 0.83 -12.86
N THR A 59 -15.75 -0.20 -12.36
CA THR A 59 -14.43 -0.14 -11.72
C THR A 59 -14.33 0.66 -10.41
N GLN A 60 -15.42 1.22 -9.86
CA GLN A 60 -15.40 1.98 -8.61
C GLN A 60 -16.46 1.49 -7.60
N GLY A 61 -17.58 0.94 -8.08
CA GLY A 61 -18.70 0.53 -7.25
C GLY A 61 -19.61 1.71 -6.89
N GLU A 62 -20.48 1.51 -5.91
CA GLU A 62 -21.33 2.53 -5.32
C GLU A 62 -20.52 3.38 -4.33
N HIS A 63 -20.83 4.67 -4.24
CA HIS A 63 -20.17 5.55 -3.26
C HIS A 63 -21.16 5.93 -2.15
N TRP A 64 -20.73 5.77 -0.91
CA TRP A 64 -21.49 6.06 0.29
C TRP A 64 -20.71 6.98 1.20
N ALA A 65 -21.35 8.00 1.78
CA ALA A 65 -20.71 8.89 2.73
C ALA A 65 -21.70 9.39 3.77
N ASN A 66 -21.21 9.78 4.94
CA ASN A 66 -22.02 10.53 5.90
C ASN A 66 -21.87 12.03 5.59
N PRO A 67 -22.95 12.77 5.26
CA PRO A 67 -22.86 14.20 4.97
C PRO A 67 -22.27 15.03 6.11
N ALA A 68 -22.45 14.60 7.36
CA ALA A 68 -21.84 15.27 8.52
C ALA A 68 -20.31 15.10 8.55
N ASP A 69 -19.81 13.93 8.16
CA ASP A 69 -18.36 13.68 8.04
C ASP A 69 -17.78 14.51 6.89
N LEU A 70 -18.47 14.59 5.76
CA LEU A 70 -18.04 15.44 4.63
C LEU A 70 -18.06 16.94 4.97
N ALA A 71 -18.97 17.39 5.84
CA ALA A 71 -18.97 18.76 6.32
C ALA A 71 -17.79 19.06 7.27
N ALA A 72 -17.37 18.08 8.08
CA ALA A 72 -16.25 18.21 9.01
C ALA A 72 -14.88 18.00 8.34
N SER A 73 -14.80 17.06 7.38
CA SER A 73 -13.64 16.67 6.60
C SER A 73 -14.07 16.55 5.13
N PRO A 74 -13.90 17.62 4.32
CA PRO A 74 -14.41 17.65 2.94
C PRO A 74 -13.74 16.64 2.01
N TRP A 75 -12.69 15.97 2.49
CA TRP A 75 -11.97 14.95 1.75
C TRP A 75 -12.57 13.55 1.90
N GLY A 76 -13.42 13.28 2.90
CA GLY A 76 -13.95 11.94 3.17
C GLY A 76 -14.03 11.60 4.66
N PRO A 77 -14.30 10.33 5.02
CA PRO A 77 -14.21 9.15 4.15
C PRO A 77 -15.43 8.97 3.23
N ILE A 78 -15.17 8.48 2.03
CA ILE A 78 -16.16 7.91 1.12
C ILE A 78 -15.96 6.39 1.13
N TYR A 79 -17.03 5.62 1.29
CA TYR A 79 -16.99 4.16 1.27
C TYR A 79 -17.40 3.66 -0.11
N THR A 80 -16.56 2.85 -0.74
CA THR A 80 -16.90 2.21 -2.01
C THR A 80 -17.47 0.81 -1.74
N VAL A 81 -18.61 0.52 -2.34
CA VAL A 81 -19.40 -0.68 -2.04
C VAL A 81 -19.74 -1.39 -3.33
N GLN A 82 -19.59 -2.71 -3.33
CA GLN A 82 -20.10 -3.54 -4.42
C GLN A 82 -20.69 -4.82 -3.87
N ASN A 83 -21.91 -5.16 -4.32
CA ASN A 83 -22.59 -6.41 -3.96
C ASN A 83 -22.66 -6.62 -2.43
N GLY A 84 -22.92 -5.54 -1.68
CA GLY A 84 -22.99 -5.59 -0.22
C GLY A 84 -21.65 -5.82 0.49
N ARG A 85 -20.52 -5.56 -0.18
CA ARG A 85 -19.16 -5.65 0.38
C ARG A 85 -18.50 -4.27 0.34
N LEU A 86 -17.81 -3.92 1.42
CA LEU A 86 -16.92 -2.76 1.44
C LEU A 86 -15.65 -3.11 0.64
N ILE A 87 -15.38 -2.34 -0.41
CA ILE A 87 -14.29 -2.58 -1.36
C ILE A 87 -13.10 -1.69 -1.06
N SER A 88 -13.32 -0.40 -0.79
CA SER A 88 -12.29 0.56 -0.41
C SER A 88 -12.86 1.71 0.43
N ILE A 89 -11.94 2.46 1.05
CA ILE A 89 -12.23 3.82 1.51
C ILE A 89 -11.54 4.78 0.54
N GLU A 90 -12.25 5.80 0.10
CA GLU A 90 -11.78 6.86 -0.77
C GLU A 90 -11.66 8.19 0.01
N TYR A 91 -10.60 8.94 -0.29
CA TYR A 91 -10.44 10.34 0.08
C TYR A 91 -10.13 11.18 -1.15
N VAL A 92 -10.84 12.29 -1.34
CA VAL A 92 -10.68 13.14 -2.53
C VAL A 92 -10.14 14.51 -2.14
N PHE A 93 -8.98 14.87 -2.67
CA PHE A 93 -8.32 16.14 -2.41
C PHE A 93 -8.36 17.02 -3.65
N ALA A 94 -8.79 18.27 -3.51
CA ALA A 94 -8.68 19.22 -4.62
C ALA A 94 -7.20 19.52 -4.88
N GLN A 95 -6.80 19.73 -6.13
CA GLN A 95 -5.42 20.10 -6.46
C GLN A 95 -4.95 21.34 -5.69
N ARG A 96 -5.85 22.31 -5.46
CA ARG A 96 -5.56 23.50 -4.62
C ARG A 96 -5.16 23.17 -3.19
N ASP A 97 -5.64 22.08 -2.60
CA ASP A 97 -5.35 21.75 -1.21
C ASP A 97 -3.85 21.44 -1.04
N PHE A 98 -3.28 20.70 -1.99
CA PHE A 98 -1.83 20.47 -2.06
C PHE A 98 -1.06 21.75 -2.39
N ALA A 99 -1.53 22.55 -3.35
CA ALA A 99 -0.88 23.82 -3.71
C ALA A 99 -0.82 24.82 -2.54
N GLN A 100 -1.78 24.73 -1.61
CA GLN A 100 -1.86 25.54 -0.40
C GLN A 100 -1.13 24.91 0.80
N ASN A 101 -0.42 23.80 0.62
CA ASN A 101 0.25 23.05 1.68
C ASN A 101 -0.70 22.63 2.82
N LYS A 102 -1.97 22.33 2.51
CA LYS A 102 -2.89 21.82 3.53
C LYS A 102 -2.46 20.42 3.94
N ALA A 103 -2.28 20.24 5.24
CA ALA A 103 -2.06 18.92 5.81
C ALA A 103 -3.39 18.19 5.98
N ALA A 104 -3.41 16.94 5.55
CA ALA A 104 -4.46 15.99 5.89
C ALA A 104 -3.94 15.10 7.03
N SER A 105 -4.48 15.30 8.23
CA SER A 105 -4.11 14.53 9.42
C SER A 105 -5.32 13.77 9.93
N ASP A 106 -5.07 12.66 10.63
CA ASP A 106 -6.10 11.85 11.26
C ASP A 106 -7.16 11.28 10.29
N LEU A 107 -6.74 10.96 9.06
CA LEU A 107 -7.58 10.21 8.11
C LEU A 107 -7.97 8.87 8.73
N LYS A 108 -9.27 8.57 8.75
CA LYS A 108 -9.82 7.41 9.43
C LYS A 108 -9.90 6.21 8.48
N PHE A 109 -9.16 5.16 8.78
CA PHE A 109 -9.25 3.86 8.10
C PHE A 109 -9.91 2.81 9.00
N LEU A 110 -10.95 3.27 9.73
CA LEU A 110 -11.69 2.47 10.70
C LEU A 110 -13.09 2.20 10.18
N TYR A 111 -13.55 0.97 10.40
CA TYR A 111 -14.92 0.55 10.14
C TYR A 111 -15.50 -0.11 11.38
N TYR A 112 -16.53 0.50 11.98
CA TYR A 112 -17.05 0.13 13.30
C TYR A 112 -15.95 0.01 14.38
N GLY A 113 -15.00 0.94 14.38
CA GLY A 113 -13.89 0.97 15.33
C GLY A 113 -12.79 -0.08 15.09
N ARG A 114 -12.90 -0.88 14.03
CA ARG A 114 -11.88 -1.86 13.62
C ARG A 114 -11.01 -1.30 12.50
N GLU A 115 -9.70 -1.50 12.61
CA GLU A 115 -8.76 -1.23 11.51
C GLU A 115 -9.10 -2.08 10.27
N LEU A 116 -9.02 -1.44 9.11
CA LEU A 116 -9.25 -2.11 7.85
C LEU A 116 -7.96 -2.68 7.28
N PRO A 117 -7.98 -3.92 6.76
CA PRO A 117 -6.80 -4.53 6.19
C PRO A 117 -6.59 -4.07 4.75
N ILE A 118 -5.95 -2.92 4.58
CA ILE A 118 -5.64 -2.35 3.26
C ILE A 118 -4.69 -3.29 2.50
N GLN A 119 -5.08 -3.70 1.29
CA GLN A 119 -4.28 -4.53 0.40
C GLN A 119 -3.39 -3.69 -0.54
N HIS A 120 -3.94 -2.63 -1.11
CA HIS A 120 -3.21 -1.69 -1.97
C HIS A 120 -3.85 -0.30 -1.94
N VAL A 121 -3.14 0.67 -2.49
CA VAL A 121 -3.60 2.06 -2.59
C VAL A 121 -3.38 2.56 -4.02
N ASP A 122 -4.41 3.15 -4.60
CA ASP A 122 -4.32 3.87 -5.87
C ASP A 122 -4.54 5.37 -5.65
N VAL A 123 -3.93 6.18 -6.51
CA VAL A 123 -4.15 7.62 -6.55
C VAL A 123 -4.51 8.00 -7.98
N ASP A 124 -5.77 8.38 -8.18
CA ASP A 124 -6.33 8.70 -9.48
C ASP A 124 -6.44 10.22 -9.64
N LEU A 125 -5.97 10.72 -10.78
CA LEU A 125 -6.23 12.11 -11.18
C LEU A 125 -7.64 12.18 -11.76
N LEU A 126 -8.48 13.01 -11.15
CA LEU A 126 -9.79 13.39 -11.65
C LEU A 126 -9.67 14.76 -12.33
N PRO A 127 -9.61 14.84 -13.67
CA PRO A 127 -9.36 16.12 -14.37
C PRO A 127 -10.49 17.14 -14.18
N SER A 128 -11.69 16.65 -13.87
CA SER A 128 -12.85 17.44 -13.48
C SER A 128 -13.56 16.73 -12.32
N HIS A 129 -13.89 17.49 -11.28
CA HIS A 129 -14.56 16.99 -10.08
C HIS A 129 -15.56 18.03 -9.56
N ILE A 130 -16.38 17.67 -8.55
CA ILE A 130 -17.39 18.57 -7.96
C ILE A 130 -16.78 19.86 -7.38
N PHE A 131 -15.47 19.90 -7.17
CA PHE A 131 -14.73 21.07 -6.72
C PHE A 131 -14.54 22.15 -7.81
N GLY A 132 -14.87 21.86 -9.07
CA GLY A 132 -14.69 22.79 -10.20
C GLY A 132 -13.25 22.88 -10.72
N GLU A 133 -12.38 21.99 -10.27
CA GLU A 133 -10.95 21.91 -10.62
C GLU A 133 -10.49 20.44 -10.55
N PRO A 134 -9.27 20.11 -11.01
CA PRO A 134 -8.74 18.77 -10.87
C PRO A 134 -8.62 18.35 -9.40
N ALA A 135 -8.86 17.07 -9.15
CA ALA A 135 -8.76 16.47 -7.83
C ALA A 135 -7.97 15.16 -7.89
N PHE A 136 -7.52 14.68 -6.74
CA PHE A 136 -6.89 13.38 -6.58
C PHE A 136 -7.77 12.52 -5.69
N ALA A 137 -8.26 11.41 -6.22
CA ALA A 137 -8.95 10.39 -5.43
C ALA A 137 -7.93 9.36 -4.97
N MET A 138 -7.82 9.20 -3.65
CA MET A 138 -6.97 8.21 -3.02
C MET A 138 -7.84 7.05 -2.55
N HIS A 139 -7.68 5.90 -3.19
CA HIS A 139 -8.45 4.69 -2.91
C HIS A 139 -7.62 3.72 -2.08
N PHE A 140 -8.12 3.36 -0.89
CA PHE A 140 -7.49 2.42 0.03
C PHE A 140 -8.26 1.10 -0.02
N TYR A 141 -7.82 0.19 -0.89
CA TYR A 141 -8.55 -1.01 -1.23
C TYR A 141 -8.38 -2.11 -0.19
N LEU A 142 -9.48 -2.80 0.09
CA LEU A 142 -9.56 -4.01 0.92
C LEU A 142 -9.48 -5.28 0.09
N VAL A 143 -9.57 -5.17 -1.23
CA VAL A 143 -9.52 -6.26 -2.20
C VAL A 143 -8.22 -6.21 -2.99
N THR A 144 -7.89 -7.27 -3.73
CA THR A 144 -6.67 -7.29 -4.57
C THR A 144 -6.80 -6.38 -5.79
N HIS A 145 -5.67 -5.99 -6.40
CA HIS A 145 -5.62 -5.32 -7.70
C HIS A 145 -6.28 -6.08 -8.86
N ALA A 146 -6.47 -7.40 -8.73
CA ALA A 146 -7.19 -8.16 -9.75
C ALA A 146 -8.71 -8.02 -9.57
N GLU A 147 -9.16 -7.87 -8.32
CA GLU A 147 -10.56 -7.77 -7.96
C GLU A 147 -11.11 -6.35 -8.17
N ASP A 148 -10.37 -5.30 -7.81
CA ASP A 148 -10.79 -3.90 -8.06
C ASP A 148 -10.95 -3.59 -9.57
N ARG A 149 -10.07 -4.12 -10.42
CA ARG A 149 -10.17 -3.99 -11.89
C ARG A 149 -11.29 -4.82 -12.50
N ALA A 150 -11.80 -5.80 -11.77
CA ALA A 150 -12.90 -6.67 -12.19
C ALA A 150 -14.27 -6.19 -11.68
N LEU A 151 -14.34 -5.09 -10.93
CA LEU A 151 -15.60 -4.54 -10.42
C LEU A 151 -16.51 -4.12 -11.59
N THR A 152 -17.69 -4.71 -11.67
CA THR A 152 -18.72 -4.37 -12.64
C THR A 152 -19.97 -3.77 -11.99
N CYS A 153 -20.67 -2.94 -12.72
CA CYS A 153 -21.99 -2.44 -12.32
C CYS A 153 -23.04 -3.00 -13.29
N PRO A 154 -24.24 -3.35 -12.79
CA PRO A 154 -25.34 -3.85 -13.62
C PRO A 154 -25.84 -2.81 -14.62
#